data_AF-A0A965Y9L2-F1
#
_entry.id   AF-A0A965Y9L2-F1
#
_cell.length_a   1.000
_cell.length_b   1.000
_cell.length_c   1.000
_cell.angle_alpha   90.00
_cell.angle_beta   90.00
_cell.angle_gamma   90.00
#
_symmetry.space_group_name_H-M   'P 1'
#
loop_
_entity.id
_entity.type
_entity.pdbx_description
1 polymer ?
#
loop_
_entity_poly.entity_id
_entity_poly.type
_entity_poly.pdbx_seq_one_letter_code
_entity_poly.pdbx_strand_id
1 'polypeptide(L)'
;DDVLGVFGDEKKLGKPVGSDIIENKQTLLVLKALEKGNSEQRKVVKNLLGKKDLNLKELEKFRKIIVETGALDYSNKLAENFSKKAFGVLNKVQSNSKVAKDFLIKIAEYISIRNH
;
A
#
# COMPACT_ATOMS: atom_id res chain seq x y z
N ASP A 1 4.01 -1.84 -0.29
CA ASP A 1 3.90 -3.00 0.63
C ASP A 1 2.50 -3.08 1.23
N ASP A 2 2.05 -2.06 1.98
CA ASP A 2 0.71 -2.01 2.60
C ASP A 2 -0.46 -2.37 1.67
N VAL A 3 -0.44 -1.87 0.42
CA VAL A 3 -1.44 -2.23 -0.60
C VAL A 3 -1.38 -3.71 -0.94
N LEU A 4 -0.20 -4.28 -1.13
CA LEU A 4 -0.03 -5.71 -1.40
C LEU A 4 -0.43 -6.55 -0.17
N GLY A 5 -0.12 -6.10 1.04
CA GLY A 5 -0.51 -6.75 2.28
C GLY A 5 -2.03 -6.89 2.46
N VAL A 6 -2.82 -6.01 1.82
CA VAL A 6 -4.29 -6.04 1.86
C VAL A 6 -4.91 -6.60 0.59
N PHE A 7 -4.38 -6.31 -0.59
CA PHE A 7 -5.00 -6.61 -1.91
C PHE A 7 -4.23 -7.61 -2.76
N GLY A 8 -3.03 -8.02 -2.34
CA GLY A 8 -2.21 -8.96 -3.09
C GLY A 8 -2.68 -10.41 -3.01
N ASP A 9 -1.94 -11.27 -3.71
CA ASP A 9 -2.13 -12.72 -3.71
C ASP A 9 -1.16 -13.37 -2.72
N GLU A 10 -1.69 -14.18 -1.80
CA GLU A 10 -0.92 -14.93 -0.80
C GLU A 10 0.21 -15.75 -1.42
N LYS A 11 -0.04 -16.38 -2.57
CA LYS A 11 0.94 -17.22 -3.26
C LYS A 11 2.16 -16.43 -3.72
N LYS A 12 1.99 -15.14 -4.01
CA LYS A 12 3.08 -14.24 -4.44
C LYS A 12 3.81 -13.57 -3.27
N LEU A 13 3.13 -13.41 -2.13
CA LEU A 13 3.66 -12.67 -0.99
C LEU A 13 4.36 -13.53 0.06
N GLY A 14 4.10 -14.84 0.06
CA GLY A 14 4.69 -15.77 1.04
C GLY A 14 4.22 -15.56 2.49
N LYS A 15 3.22 -14.68 2.70
CA LYS A 15 2.54 -14.41 3.97
C LYS A 15 1.03 -14.32 3.75
N PRO A 16 0.20 -14.60 4.78
CA PRO A 16 -1.24 -14.43 4.69
C PRO A 16 -1.62 -12.98 4.38
N VAL A 17 -2.59 -12.81 3.50
CA VAL A 17 -3.12 -11.49 3.14
C VAL A 17 -4.02 -11.01 4.28
N GLY A 18 -3.89 -9.74 4.66
CA GLY A 18 -4.55 -9.19 5.85
C GLY A 18 -3.77 -9.38 7.16
N SER A 19 -2.55 -9.92 7.11
CA SER A 19 -1.64 -9.98 8.29
C SER A 19 -1.47 -8.61 8.97
N ASP A 20 -1.32 -7.54 8.19
CA ASP A 20 -1.22 -6.18 8.72
C ASP A 20 -2.50 -5.72 9.46
N ILE A 21 -3.67 -6.23 9.06
CA ILE A 21 -4.96 -5.96 9.72
C ILE A 21 -4.99 -6.67 11.08
N ILE A 22 -4.59 -7.96 11.11
CA ILE A 22 -4.52 -8.79 12.33
C ILE A 22 -3.54 -8.19 13.34
N GLU A 23 -2.41 -7.66 12.86
CA GLU A 23 -1.40 -6.98 13.68
C GLU A 23 -1.81 -5.56 14.12
N ASN A 24 -3.01 -5.10 13.75
CA ASN A 24 -3.53 -3.75 14.06
C ASN A 24 -2.62 -2.62 13.54
N LYS A 25 -1.96 -2.83 12.39
CA LYS A 25 -1.09 -1.80 11.81
C LYS A 25 -1.89 -0.61 11.31
N GLN A 26 -1.52 0.57 11.78
CA GLN A 26 -2.11 1.85 11.36
C GLN A 26 -1.47 2.32 10.03
N THR A 27 -1.64 1.53 8.98
CA THR A 27 -1.11 1.85 7.64
C THR A 27 -1.80 3.07 7.03
N LEU A 28 -1.23 3.62 5.96
CA LEU A 28 -1.83 4.75 5.27
C LEU A 28 -3.25 4.45 4.76
N LEU A 29 -3.51 3.21 4.34
CA LEU A 29 -4.83 2.74 3.93
C LEU A 29 -5.85 2.89 5.08
N VAL A 30 -5.47 2.45 6.28
CA VAL A 30 -6.30 2.54 7.48
C VAL A 30 -6.56 4.00 7.83
N LEU A 31 -5.50 4.81 7.92
CA LEU A 31 -5.61 6.22 8.30
C LEU A 31 -6.54 6.97 7.34
N LYS A 32 -6.38 6.78 6.02
CA LYS A 32 -7.20 7.45 5.02
C LYS A 32 -8.63 6.95 4.98
N ALA A 33 -8.86 5.66 5.23
CA ALA A 33 -10.22 5.13 5.35
C ALA A 33 -10.94 5.67 6.60
N LEU A 34 -10.23 5.84 7.71
CA LEU A 34 -10.79 6.43 8.93
C LEU A 34 -11.06 7.93 8.77
N GLU A 35 -10.20 8.65 8.04
CA GLU A 35 -10.35 10.07 7.75
C GLU A 35 -11.55 10.33 6.83
N LYS A 36 -11.69 9.56 5.75
CA LYS A 36 -12.67 9.81 4.67
C LYS A 36 -13.97 9.01 4.79
N GLY A 37 -13.98 7.92 5.54
CA GLY A 37 -15.18 7.09 5.69
C GLY A 37 -16.28 7.74 6.52
N ASN A 38 -17.51 7.28 6.33
CA ASN A 38 -18.64 7.63 7.19
C ASN A 38 -18.56 6.87 8.55
N SER A 39 -19.48 7.17 9.48
CA SER A 39 -19.49 6.59 10.82
C SER A 39 -19.52 5.05 10.83
N GLU A 40 -20.32 4.44 9.95
CA GLU A 40 -20.42 2.98 9.86
C GLU A 40 -19.16 2.35 9.28
N GLN A 41 -18.60 2.93 8.22
CA GLN A 41 -17.32 2.49 7.64
C GLN A 41 -16.20 2.56 8.67
N ARG A 42 -16.10 3.67 9.41
CA ARG A 42 -15.10 3.85 10.48
C ARG A 42 -15.25 2.79 11.57
N LYS A 43 -16.48 2.51 11.99
CA LYS A 43 -16.79 1.50 13.00
C LYS A 43 -16.36 0.11 12.54
N VAL A 44 -16.67 -0.26 11.29
CA VAL A 44 -16.25 -1.54 10.72
C VAL A 44 -14.74 -1.66 10.65
N VAL A 45 -14.03 -0.64 10.12
CA VAL A 45 -12.56 -0.65 10.03
C VAL A 45 -11.94 -0.85 11.41
N LYS A 46 -12.38 -0.08 12.42
CA LYS A 46 -11.89 -0.21 13.80
C LYS A 46 -12.15 -1.58 14.42
N ASN A 47 -13.29 -2.19 14.12
CA ASN A 47 -13.65 -3.51 14.66
C ASN A 47 -12.85 -4.66 14.04
N LEU A 48 -12.41 -4.50 12.79
CA LEU A 48 -11.65 -5.54 12.08
C LEU A 48 -10.14 -5.46 12.39
N LEU A 49 -9.63 -4.28 12.69
CA LEU A 49 -8.24 -4.10 13.11
C LEU A 49 -7.94 -4.83 14.42
N GLY A 50 -6.87 -5.63 14.44
CA GLY A 50 -6.48 -6.43 15.59
C GLY A 50 -7.28 -7.71 15.78
N LYS A 51 -8.23 -8.02 14.89
CA LYS A 51 -9.02 -9.26 14.98
C LYS A 51 -8.15 -10.46 14.61
N LYS A 52 -7.93 -11.39 15.56
CA LYS A 52 -7.12 -12.60 15.37
C LYS A 52 -7.67 -13.54 14.29
N ASP A 53 -8.99 -13.79 14.32
CA ASP A 53 -9.67 -14.70 13.39
C ASP A 53 -10.36 -13.92 12.27
N LEU A 54 -9.58 -13.19 11.48
CA LEU A 54 -10.08 -12.45 10.32
C LEU A 54 -10.42 -13.44 9.20
N ASN A 55 -11.71 -13.58 8.88
CA ASN A 55 -12.13 -14.44 7.77
C ASN A 55 -12.20 -13.70 6.44
N LEU A 56 -12.33 -14.46 5.34
CA LEU A 56 -12.38 -13.90 3.98
C LEU A 56 -13.51 -12.88 3.77
N LYS A 57 -14.71 -13.10 4.33
CA LYS A 57 -15.83 -12.15 4.18
C LYS A 57 -15.52 -10.81 4.86
N GLU A 58 -14.82 -10.85 5.98
CA GLU A 58 -14.40 -9.66 6.71
C GLU A 58 -13.26 -8.93 6.01
N LEU A 59 -12.29 -9.67 5.47
CA LEU A 59 -11.25 -9.10 4.63
C LEU A 59 -11.85 -8.41 3.39
N GLU A 60 -12.80 -9.02 2.71
CA GLU A 60 -13.50 -8.42 1.57
C GLU A 60 -14.30 -7.18 1.97
N LYS A 61 -14.95 -7.20 3.14
CA LYS A 61 -15.64 -6.02 3.68
C LYS A 61 -14.65 -4.88 3.97
N PHE A 62 -13.49 -5.19 4.55
CA PHE A 62 -12.43 -4.23 4.78
C PHE A 62 -11.94 -3.62 3.45
N ARG A 63 -11.57 -4.47 2.48
CA ARG A 63 -11.13 -4.05 1.13
C ARG A 63 -12.14 -3.12 0.47
N LYS A 64 -13.42 -3.48 0.50
CA LYS A 64 -14.50 -2.66 -0.05
C LYS A 64 -14.53 -1.26 0.56
N ILE A 65 -14.42 -1.14 1.88
CA ILE A 65 -14.37 0.16 2.56
C ILE A 65 -13.12 0.96 2.15
N ILE A 66 -11.95 0.31 2.08
CA ILE A 66 -10.71 0.97 1.63
C ILE A 66 -10.86 1.54 0.21
N VAL A 67 -11.56 0.85 -0.67
CA VAL A 67 -11.85 1.33 -2.04
C VAL A 67 -12.88 2.47 -2.03
N GLU A 68 -14.02 2.29 -1.36
CA GLU A 68 -15.11 3.27 -1.31
C GLU A 68 -14.70 4.61 -0.70
N THR A 69 -13.78 4.57 0.28
CA THR A 69 -13.24 5.78 0.91
C THR A 69 -12.18 6.50 0.06
N GLY A 70 -11.76 5.89 -1.06
CA GLY A 70 -10.66 6.38 -1.89
C GLY A 70 -9.30 6.27 -1.22
N ALA A 71 -9.17 5.47 -0.14
CA ALA A 71 -7.90 5.28 0.55
C ALA A 71 -6.89 4.51 -0.30
N LEU A 72 -7.36 3.52 -1.08
CA LEU A 72 -6.52 2.80 -2.05
C LEU A 72 -5.96 3.76 -3.11
N ASP A 73 -6.83 4.51 -3.79
CA ASP A 73 -6.44 5.46 -4.83
C ASP A 73 -5.46 6.53 -4.30
N TYR A 74 -5.73 7.07 -3.10
CA TYR A 74 -4.82 8.01 -2.46
C TYR A 74 -3.42 7.41 -2.25
N SER A 75 -3.36 6.18 -1.75
CA SER A 75 -2.09 5.51 -1.41
C SER A 75 -1.30 5.20 -2.68
N ASN A 76 -1.97 4.75 -3.75
CA ASN A 76 -1.35 4.52 -5.06
C ASN A 76 -0.82 5.81 -5.68
N LYS A 77 -1.61 6.89 -5.69
CA LYS A 77 -1.18 8.20 -6.19
C LYS A 77 0.00 8.75 -5.40
N LEU A 78 0.02 8.56 -4.08
CA LEU A 78 1.15 8.98 -3.26
C LEU A 78 2.42 8.20 -3.58
N ALA A 79 2.31 6.87 -3.75
CA ALA A 79 3.42 6.03 -4.19
C ALA A 79 3.96 6.47 -5.56
N GLU A 80 3.07 6.70 -6.54
CA GLU A 80 3.44 7.18 -7.87
C GLU A 80 4.15 8.55 -7.81
N ASN A 81 3.65 9.47 -6.98
CA ASN A 81 4.27 10.77 -6.78
C ASN A 81 5.69 10.66 -6.19
N PHE A 82 5.90 9.75 -5.23
CA PHE A 82 7.24 9.50 -4.70
C PHE A 82 8.17 8.86 -5.74
N SER A 83 7.68 7.91 -6.54
CA SER A 83 8.46 7.35 -7.67
C SER A 83 8.88 8.46 -8.64
N LYS A 84 7.94 9.32 -9.08
CA LYS A 84 8.24 10.46 -9.97
C LYS A 84 9.28 11.41 -9.37
N LYS A 85 9.18 11.72 -8.08
CA LYS A 85 10.18 12.54 -7.37
C LYS A 85 11.55 11.86 -7.34
N ALA A 86 11.60 10.57 -7.04
CA ALA A 86 12.85 9.79 -7.01
C ALA A 86 13.54 9.81 -8.38
N PHE A 87 12.81 9.56 -9.47
CA PHE A 87 13.34 9.66 -10.83
C PHE A 87 13.81 11.07 -11.17
N GLY A 88 13.04 12.10 -10.79
CA GLY A 88 13.42 13.50 -11.00
C GLY A 88 14.72 13.87 -10.30
N VAL A 89 14.96 13.35 -9.09
CA VAL A 89 16.22 13.54 -8.36
C VAL A 89 17.36 12.76 -9.03
N LEU A 90 17.16 11.47 -9.33
CA LEU A 90 18.17 10.62 -9.97
C LEU A 90 18.65 11.18 -11.31
N ASN A 91 17.75 11.74 -12.12
CA ASN A 91 18.11 12.35 -13.40
C ASN A 91 19.07 13.52 -13.25
N LYS A 92 18.92 14.31 -12.18
CA LYS A 92 19.79 15.46 -11.86
C LYS A 92 21.12 15.08 -11.23
N VAL A 93 21.27 13.84 -10.75
CA VAL A 93 22.54 13.37 -10.20
C VAL A 93 23.58 13.32 -11.32
N GLN A 94 24.60 14.17 -11.20
CA GLN A 94 25.83 14.07 -11.97
C GLN A 94 26.73 13.05 -11.25
N SER A 95 26.95 11.90 -11.90
CA SER A 95 27.77 10.82 -11.37
C SER A 95 28.81 10.45 -12.41
N ASN A 96 30.04 10.23 -11.96
CA ASN A 96 31.13 9.71 -12.80
C ASN A 96 30.91 8.22 -13.13
N SER A 97 29.97 7.54 -12.46
CA SER A 97 29.59 6.15 -12.72
C SER A 97 28.18 6.06 -13.30
N LYS A 98 28.12 5.87 -14.62
CA LYS A 98 26.87 5.60 -15.35
C LYS A 98 26.22 4.30 -14.87
N VAL A 99 27.02 3.28 -14.58
CA VAL A 99 26.55 1.96 -14.09
C VAL A 99 25.78 2.10 -12.78
N ALA A 100 26.32 2.87 -11.82
CA ALA A 100 25.64 3.08 -10.55
C ALA A 100 24.32 3.85 -10.71
N LYS A 101 24.31 4.85 -11.60
CA LYS A 101 23.09 5.62 -11.91
C LYS A 101 22.02 4.72 -12.54
N ASP A 102 22.38 3.93 -13.54
CA ASP A 102 21.45 3.02 -14.23
C ASP A 102 20.91 1.93 -13.27
N PHE A 103 21.73 1.45 -12.33
CA PHE A 103 21.30 0.50 -11.31
C PHE A 103 20.24 1.08 -10.38
N LEU A 104 20.44 2.31 -9.89
CA LEU A 104 19.45 2.99 -9.03
C LEU A 104 18.14 3.29 -9.77
N ILE A 105 18.21 3.65 -11.05
CA ILE A 105 17.02 3.83 -11.90
C ILE A 105 16.25 2.51 -12.01
N LYS A 106 16.92 1.39 -12.30
CA LYS A 106 16.28 0.08 -12.38
C LYS A 106 15.65 -0.37 -11.06
N ILE A 107 16.26 -0.07 -9.92
CA ILE A 107 15.66 -0.33 -8.60
C ILE A 107 14.38 0.49 -8.43
N ALA A 108 14.41 1.78 -8.76
CA ALA A 108 13.24 2.65 -8.64
C ALA A 108 12.10 2.19 -9.57
N GLU A 109 12.41 1.76 -10.80
CA GLU A 109 11.45 1.18 -11.75
C GLU A 109 10.83 -0.10 -11.19
N TYR A 110 11.67 -1.03 -10.71
CA TYR A 110 11.22 -2.29 -10.15
C TYR A 110 10.26 -2.09 -8.96
N ILE A 111 10.61 -1.20 -8.03
CA ILE A 111 9.77 -0.89 -6.86
C ILE A 111 8.45 -0.25 -7.28
N SER A 112 8.46 0.59 -8.32
CA SER A 112 7.24 1.25 -8.81
C SER A 112 6.30 0.29 -9.54
N ILE A 113 6.84 -0.64 -10.34
CA ILE A 113 6.06 -1.62 -11.11
C ILE A 113 5.46 -2.71 -10.21
N ARG A 114 6.14 -3.07 -9.11
CA ARG A 114 5.65 -4.10 -8.17
C ARG A 114 4.28 -3.80 -7.56
N ASN A 115 3.79 -2.55 -7.64
CA ASN A 115 2.47 -2.16 -7.18
C ASN A 115 1.33 -2.44 -8.19
N HIS A 116 1.64 -3.01 -9.37
CA HIS A 116 0.67 -3.41 -10.41
C HIS A 116 0.68 -4.92 -10.64
#